data_AF-A0A822MMS9-F1
#
_entry.id   AF-A0A822MMS9-F1
#
_cell.length_a   1.000
_cell.length_b   1.000
_cell.length_c   1.000
_cell.angle_alpha   90.00
_cell.angle_beta   90.00
_cell.angle_gamma   90.00
#
_symmetry.space_group_name_H-M   'P 1'
#
loop_
_entity.id
_entity.type
_entity.pdbx_description
1 polymer ?
#
loop_
_entity_poly.entity_id
_entity_poly.type
_entity_poly.pdbx_seq_one_letter_code
_entity_poly.pdbx_strand_id
1 'polypeptide(L)'
;MSNWTEKLSNHPLHDTLDQLLSWVQLEVDTITDDISEVRRFENVIRRVQHNLKQVDPEFVAINELDAFNTALRHQNVWNQVNSFHSNGNAAHIRNANNQLTNALANKYWLVSPMEGGPKVEQDHLREIYDDLASKFQDLKDKLENLQKEKGELETVIENRRQEVDQQISQWQQQFSDAQEKRSENYQDWKSSLDKDIRGDSKQLKTDTANELNSIKKETLSALDDLKTQSENKHKQIQELYELASGDSISGGYTKTAKNEEEQANLWRWLSLSFVLATVFWIYSAYDEYRAESPSQVKVTATVKQSPISHTSSTEKVEGFNWSKYLLTFSLTGVLLFGAGYTAQQSSKHREEARRTRRFALQVKALDPYISSLDFQDQTEIKKKLTEKFFNGVDHTAPLPDTTSISPKVASQLVQALTDIAKGK
;
A
#
# COMPACT_ATOMS: atom_id res chain seq x y z
N MET A 1 47.22 -101.32 -90.57
CA MET A 1 46.03 -101.33 -89.70
C MET A 1 44.99 -102.17 -90.40
N SER A 2 44.25 -103.03 -89.70
CA SER A 2 43.15 -103.77 -90.33
C SER A 2 42.04 -102.77 -90.70
N ASN A 3 41.29 -103.04 -91.78
CA ASN A 3 40.15 -102.20 -92.17
C ASN A 3 39.13 -102.01 -91.04
N TRP A 4 39.11 -102.90 -90.06
CA TRP A 4 38.25 -102.87 -88.89
C TRP A 4 38.72 -101.87 -87.83
N THR A 5 40.04 -101.76 -87.62
CA THR A 5 40.63 -100.75 -86.71
C THR A 5 40.29 -99.32 -87.16
N GLU A 6 40.42 -99.03 -88.45
CA GLU A 6 40.13 -97.70 -89.01
C GLU A 6 38.63 -97.36 -88.93
N LYS A 7 37.76 -98.35 -89.18
CA LYS A 7 36.30 -98.18 -89.04
C LYS A 7 35.87 -97.91 -87.61
N LEU A 8 36.52 -98.54 -86.62
CA LEU A 8 36.20 -98.34 -85.20
C LEU A 8 36.74 -97.00 -84.67
N SER A 9 37.97 -96.62 -85.05
CA SER A 9 38.57 -95.37 -84.60
C SER A 9 37.85 -94.14 -85.15
N ASN A 10 37.38 -94.20 -86.39
CA ASN A 10 36.69 -93.10 -87.08
C ASN A 10 35.16 -93.19 -86.95
N HIS A 11 34.64 -94.04 -86.05
CA HIS A 11 33.20 -94.21 -85.91
C HIS A 11 32.54 -92.95 -85.31
N PRO A 12 31.44 -92.41 -85.89
CA PRO A 12 30.74 -91.20 -85.41
C PRO A 12 30.15 -91.29 -83.98
N LEU A 13 30.29 -92.46 -83.36
CA LEU A 13 29.80 -92.70 -82.00
C LEU A 13 30.69 -92.00 -80.98
N HIS A 14 31.99 -91.91 -81.21
CA HIS A 14 32.92 -91.22 -80.30
C HIS A 14 32.51 -89.74 -80.13
N ASP A 15 32.30 -89.03 -81.24
CA ASP A 15 31.83 -87.63 -81.23
C ASP A 15 30.47 -87.47 -80.55
N THR A 16 29.58 -88.43 -80.76
CA THR A 16 28.23 -88.42 -80.16
C THR A 16 28.30 -88.60 -78.64
N LEU A 17 29.16 -89.49 -78.14
CA LEU A 17 29.38 -89.69 -76.70
C LEU A 17 30.05 -88.47 -76.07
N ASP A 18 31.06 -87.88 -76.73
CA ASP A 18 31.75 -86.69 -76.24
C ASP A 18 30.81 -85.48 -76.14
N GLN A 19 29.95 -85.28 -77.15
CA GLN A 19 28.98 -84.21 -77.14
C GLN A 19 27.92 -84.41 -76.04
N LEU A 20 27.40 -85.64 -75.86
CA LEU A 20 26.47 -85.94 -74.77
C LEU A 20 27.10 -85.72 -73.39
N LEU A 21 28.38 -86.04 -73.21
CA LEU A 21 29.09 -85.76 -71.94
C LEU A 21 29.26 -84.26 -71.70
N SER A 22 29.58 -83.48 -72.74
CA SER A 22 29.76 -82.03 -72.61
C SER A 22 28.47 -81.32 -72.15
N TRP A 23 27.30 -81.87 -72.51
CA TRP A 23 26.00 -81.32 -72.12
C TRP A 23 25.57 -81.69 -70.70
N VAL A 24 26.11 -82.78 -70.14
CA VAL A 24 25.72 -83.30 -68.82
C VAL A 24 26.71 -82.89 -67.73
N GLN A 25 27.95 -82.54 -68.10
CA GLN A 25 28.92 -81.91 -67.18
C GLN A 25 28.41 -80.52 -66.77
N LEU A 26 27.76 -80.44 -65.61
CA LEU A 26 27.25 -79.17 -65.07
C LEU A 26 28.34 -78.41 -64.33
N GLU A 27 28.39 -77.10 -64.57
CA GLU A 27 29.02 -76.16 -63.66
C GLU A 27 28.19 -76.07 -62.37
N VAL A 28 28.90 -75.84 -61.24
CA VAL A 28 28.41 -75.96 -59.85
C VAL A 28 27.13 -75.15 -59.54
N ASP A 29 26.77 -74.18 -60.36
CA ASP A 29 25.65 -73.24 -60.11
C ASP A 29 24.27 -73.74 -60.57
N THR A 30 24.16 -74.88 -61.25
CA THR A 30 22.88 -75.39 -61.83
C THR A 30 22.46 -76.71 -61.20
N ILE A 31 22.47 -76.77 -59.87
CA ILE A 31 22.08 -77.96 -59.11
C ILE A 31 20.59 -78.25 -59.35
N THR A 32 20.34 -79.30 -60.12
CA THR A 32 19.00 -79.81 -60.41
C THR A 32 18.55 -80.76 -59.30
N ASP A 33 17.25 -80.81 -58.99
CA ASP A 33 16.66 -81.66 -57.92
C ASP A 33 16.97 -83.16 -58.04
N ASP A 34 17.57 -83.62 -59.14
CA ASP A 34 17.86 -85.04 -59.36
C ASP A 34 19.28 -85.29 -59.89
N ILE A 35 20.27 -84.86 -59.09
CA ILE A 35 21.71 -85.14 -59.27
C ILE A 35 21.96 -86.64 -59.53
N SER A 36 21.12 -87.51 -58.96
CA SER A 36 21.21 -88.96 -59.12
C SER A 36 21.07 -89.42 -60.57
N GLU A 37 20.17 -88.77 -61.34
CA GLU A 37 19.87 -89.09 -62.73
C GLU A 37 20.93 -88.54 -63.68
N VAL A 38 21.40 -87.31 -63.42
CA VAL A 38 22.56 -86.73 -64.12
C VAL A 38 23.77 -87.64 -64.00
N ARG A 39 24.09 -88.04 -62.76
CA ARG A 39 25.20 -88.95 -62.45
C ARG A 39 25.04 -90.30 -63.15
N ARG A 40 23.83 -90.87 -63.17
CA ARG A 40 23.56 -92.14 -63.86
C ARG A 40 23.86 -92.02 -65.35
N PHE A 41 23.32 -90.98 -66.01
CA PHE A 41 23.49 -90.78 -67.44
C PHE A 41 24.98 -90.63 -67.78
N GLU A 42 25.68 -89.75 -67.06
CA GLU A 42 27.11 -89.51 -67.24
C GLU A 42 27.93 -90.79 -67.08
N ASN A 43 27.71 -91.54 -66.00
CA ASN A 43 28.45 -92.77 -65.71
C ASN A 43 28.28 -93.83 -66.81
N VAL A 44 27.07 -93.96 -67.34
CA VAL A 44 26.78 -94.90 -68.43
C VAL A 44 27.53 -94.48 -69.70
N ILE A 45 27.46 -93.22 -70.12
CA ILE A 45 28.13 -92.72 -71.33
C ILE A 45 29.66 -92.84 -71.20
N ARG A 46 30.24 -92.46 -70.05
CA ARG A 46 31.68 -92.64 -69.79
C ARG A 46 32.10 -94.10 -69.84
N ARG A 47 31.27 -95.01 -69.32
CA ARG A 47 31.54 -96.45 -69.35
C ARG A 47 31.56 -96.98 -70.78
N VAL A 48 30.59 -96.60 -71.61
CA VAL A 48 30.55 -96.97 -73.03
C VAL A 48 31.80 -96.45 -73.74
N GLN A 49 32.17 -95.19 -73.52
CA GLN A 49 33.37 -94.61 -74.12
C GLN A 49 34.65 -95.34 -73.70
N HIS A 50 34.75 -95.72 -72.43
CA HIS A 50 35.90 -96.48 -71.91
C HIS A 50 35.98 -97.88 -72.53
N ASN A 51 34.86 -98.61 -72.56
CA ASN A 51 34.84 -99.97 -73.10
C ASN A 51 35.12 -99.98 -74.62
N LEU A 52 34.63 -99.00 -75.38
CA LEU A 52 34.93 -98.87 -76.81
C LEU A 52 36.43 -98.69 -77.11
N LYS A 53 37.21 -98.11 -76.19
CA LYS A 53 38.67 -97.97 -76.33
C LYS A 53 39.43 -99.27 -76.06
N GLN A 54 38.82 -100.21 -75.35
CA GLN A 54 39.46 -101.45 -74.88
C GLN A 54 39.06 -102.69 -75.68
N VAL A 55 38.04 -102.59 -76.53
CA VAL A 55 37.52 -103.72 -77.31
C VAL A 55 38.40 -103.97 -78.54
N ASP A 56 38.67 -105.25 -78.84
CA ASP A 56 39.39 -105.66 -80.05
C ASP A 56 38.58 -105.28 -81.30
N PRO A 57 39.13 -104.46 -82.22
CA PRO A 57 38.43 -104.03 -83.42
C PRO A 57 37.90 -105.18 -84.31
N GLU A 58 38.49 -106.37 -84.27
CA GLU A 58 38.05 -107.50 -85.09
C GLU A 58 36.77 -108.19 -84.58
N PHE A 59 36.42 -108.00 -83.30
CA PHE A 59 35.23 -108.58 -82.69
C PHE A 59 34.01 -107.66 -82.68
N VAL A 60 34.18 -106.42 -83.17
CA VAL A 60 33.10 -105.42 -83.14
C VAL A 60 32.22 -105.50 -84.38
N ALA A 61 30.94 -105.77 -84.15
CA ALA A 61 29.90 -105.61 -85.16
C ALA A 61 29.62 -104.10 -85.37
N ILE A 62 30.21 -103.50 -86.42
CA ILE A 62 30.06 -102.05 -86.71
C ILE A 62 28.59 -101.63 -86.88
N ASN A 63 27.76 -102.48 -87.48
CA ASN A 63 26.31 -102.26 -87.62
C ASN A 63 25.60 -102.10 -86.26
N GLU A 64 26.08 -102.77 -85.21
CA GLU A 64 25.52 -102.63 -83.86
C GLU A 64 25.90 -101.30 -83.22
N LEU A 65 27.07 -100.75 -83.55
CA LEU A 65 27.50 -99.41 -83.15
C LEU A 65 26.75 -98.32 -83.93
N ASP A 66 26.48 -98.52 -85.22
CA ASP A 66 25.65 -97.63 -86.03
C ASP A 66 24.23 -97.53 -85.46
N ALA A 67 23.64 -98.69 -85.12
CA ALA A 67 22.32 -98.76 -84.49
C ALA A 67 22.29 -98.04 -83.13
N PHE A 68 23.35 -98.20 -82.32
CA PHE A 68 23.46 -97.54 -81.03
C PHE A 68 23.65 -96.02 -81.18
N ASN A 69 24.51 -95.59 -82.10
CA ASN A 69 24.71 -94.17 -82.42
C ASN A 69 23.41 -93.51 -82.89
N THR A 70 22.64 -94.20 -83.72
CA THR A 70 21.31 -93.75 -84.17
C THR A 70 20.34 -93.60 -83.00
N ALA A 71 20.35 -94.54 -82.05
CA ALA A 71 19.52 -94.46 -80.85
C ALA A 71 19.91 -93.27 -79.93
N LEU A 72 21.21 -92.97 -79.81
CA LEU A 72 21.68 -91.80 -79.04
C LEU A 72 21.38 -90.47 -79.72
N ARG A 73 21.48 -90.41 -81.06
CA ARG A 73 21.13 -89.22 -81.87
C ARG A 73 19.62 -89.02 -82.02
N HIS A 74 18.81 -90.00 -81.60
CA HIS A 74 17.37 -89.90 -81.65
C HIS A 74 16.86 -88.76 -80.76
N GLN A 75 15.79 -88.07 -81.18
CA GLN A 75 15.20 -86.93 -80.47
C GLN A 75 14.92 -87.19 -78.99
N ASN A 76 14.57 -88.43 -78.63
CA ASN A 76 14.22 -88.81 -77.26
C ASN A 76 15.43 -88.90 -76.31
N VAL A 77 16.65 -88.93 -76.83
CA VAL A 77 17.90 -88.84 -76.05
C VAL A 77 18.57 -87.50 -76.33
N TRP A 78 18.88 -87.23 -77.59
CA TRP A 78 19.64 -86.05 -78.02
C TRP A 78 18.99 -84.72 -77.63
N ASN A 79 17.71 -84.52 -78.00
CA ASN A 79 17.03 -83.26 -77.73
C ASN A 79 16.69 -83.11 -76.24
N GLN A 80 16.45 -84.21 -75.52
CA GLN A 80 16.20 -84.19 -74.08
C GLN A 80 17.46 -83.76 -73.33
N VAL A 81 18.63 -84.32 -73.65
CA VAL A 81 19.91 -83.93 -73.03
C VAL A 81 20.28 -82.48 -73.38
N ASN A 82 20.07 -82.05 -74.63
CA ASN A 82 20.31 -80.66 -75.02
C ASN A 82 19.34 -79.67 -74.31
N SER A 83 18.08 -80.06 -74.11
CA SER A 83 17.11 -79.25 -73.37
C SER A 83 17.48 -79.14 -71.91
N PHE A 84 17.93 -80.25 -71.31
CA PHE A 84 18.48 -80.28 -69.96
C PHE A 84 19.67 -79.32 -69.81
N HIS A 85 20.63 -79.37 -70.73
CA HIS A 85 21.77 -78.45 -70.74
C HIS A 85 21.35 -76.98 -70.80
N SER A 86 20.25 -76.67 -71.48
CA SER A 86 19.77 -75.29 -71.66
C SER A 86 18.98 -74.74 -70.46
N ASN A 87 18.24 -75.59 -69.73
CA ASN A 87 17.27 -75.13 -68.74
C ASN A 87 17.40 -75.77 -67.34
N GLY A 88 18.29 -76.75 -67.15
CA GLY A 88 18.50 -77.43 -65.86
C GLY A 88 17.30 -78.25 -65.36
N ASN A 89 16.30 -78.55 -66.18
CA ASN A 89 15.10 -79.27 -65.72
C ASN A 89 15.34 -80.79 -65.65
N ALA A 90 15.36 -81.33 -64.42
CA ALA A 90 15.60 -82.75 -64.13
C ALA A 90 14.64 -83.74 -64.83
N ALA A 91 13.45 -83.31 -65.28
CA ALA A 91 12.55 -84.18 -66.05
C ALA A 91 13.16 -84.61 -67.40
N HIS A 92 13.93 -83.74 -68.03
CA HIS A 92 14.56 -84.03 -69.32
C HIS A 92 15.64 -85.12 -69.19
N ILE A 93 16.49 -85.04 -68.16
CA ILE A 93 17.54 -86.04 -67.96
C ILE A 93 16.97 -87.40 -67.53
N ARG A 94 15.90 -87.43 -66.70
CA ARG A 94 15.14 -88.65 -66.39
C ARG A 94 14.61 -89.34 -67.66
N ASN A 95 13.99 -88.56 -68.54
CA ASN A 95 13.46 -89.07 -69.80
C ASN A 95 14.57 -89.58 -70.71
N ALA A 96 15.69 -88.86 -70.82
CA ALA A 96 16.86 -89.31 -71.58
C ALA A 96 17.42 -90.62 -71.02
N ASN A 97 17.50 -90.77 -69.69
CA ASN A 97 17.94 -91.99 -69.02
C ASN A 97 17.04 -93.20 -69.30
N ASN A 98 15.71 -93.01 -69.30
CA ASN A 98 14.78 -94.07 -69.66
C ASN A 98 15.01 -94.57 -71.10
N GLN A 99 15.30 -93.63 -72.01
CA GLN A 99 15.54 -93.94 -73.42
C GLN A 99 16.93 -94.53 -73.66
N LEU A 100 17.94 -94.06 -72.92
CA LEU A 100 19.28 -94.65 -72.89
C LEU A 100 19.24 -96.10 -72.39
N THR A 101 18.39 -96.39 -71.41
CA THR A 101 18.17 -97.77 -70.92
C THR A 101 17.68 -98.67 -72.05
N ASN A 102 16.71 -98.20 -72.84
CA ASN A 102 16.20 -98.94 -73.99
C ASN A 102 17.26 -99.08 -75.10
N ALA A 103 18.07 -98.04 -75.35
CA ALA A 103 19.15 -98.07 -76.34
C ALA A 103 20.25 -99.08 -75.98
N LEU A 104 20.45 -99.34 -74.69
CA LEU A 104 21.41 -100.34 -74.19
C LEU A 104 20.85 -101.76 -74.13
N ALA A 105 19.54 -101.94 -74.33
CA ALA A 105 18.93 -103.26 -74.35
C ALA A 105 19.63 -104.13 -75.41
N ASN A 106 20.07 -105.32 -75.02
CA ASN A 106 20.83 -106.28 -75.84
C ASN A 106 22.25 -105.83 -76.23
N LYS A 107 22.75 -104.70 -75.71
CA LYS A 107 24.13 -104.22 -75.90
C LYS A 107 24.92 -104.16 -74.58
N TYR A 108 24.65 -105.11 -73.69
CA TYR A 108 25.22 -105.15 -72.34
C TYR A 108 26.76 -105.17 -72.32
N TRP A 109 27.40 -105.67 -73.37
CA TRP A 109 28.85 -105.67 -73.48
C TRP A 109 29.45 -104.25 -73.51
N LEU A 110 28.72 -103.24 -74.01
CA LEU A 110 29.17 -101.84 -74.01
C LEU A 110 29.28 -101.25 -72.61
N VAL A 111 28.53 -101.79 -71.64
CA VAL A 111 28.48 -101.28 -70.25
C VAL A 111 29.01 -102.27 -69.22
N SER A 112 29.33 -103.50 -69.63
CA SER A 112 29.87 -104.52 -68.75
C SER A 112 31.24 -104.10 -68.20
N PRO A 113 31.53 -104.33 -66.92
CA PRO A 113 32.88 -104.17 -66.39
C PRO A 113 33.80 -105.20 -67.06
N MET A 114 34.79 -104.76 -67.83
CA MET A 114 35.80 -105.66 -68.42
C MET A 114 36.83 -106.10 -67.37
N GLU A 115 37.03 -105.31 -66.31
CA GLU A 115 37.73 -105.69 -65.08
C GLU A 115 36.90 -105.22 -63.86
N GLY A 116 36.95 -105.98 -62.77
CA GLY A 116 36.21 -105.73 -61.54
C GLY A 116 36.65 -104.46 -60.81
N GLY A 117 36.31 -103.29 -61.35
CA GLY A 117 36.43 -102.02 -60.63
C GLY A 117 35.63 -102.10 -59.31
N PRO A 118 36.20 -101.67 -58.17
CA PRO A 118 35.59 -101.91 -56.86
C PRO A 118 34.31 -101.07 -56.73
N LYS A 119 33.16 -101.75 -56.69
CA LYS A 119 31.84 -101.15 -56.42
C LYS A 119 31.82 -100.26 -55.16
N VAL A 120 32.65 -100.61 -54.17
CA VAL A 120 32.71 -99.98 -52.84
C VAL A 120 33.13 -98.50 -52.88
N GLU A 121 34.00 -98.11 -53.80
CA GLU A 121 34.49 -96.72 -53.88
C GLU A 121 33.44 -95.78 -54.50
N GLN A 122 32.58 -96.32 -55.37
CA GLN A 122 31.44 -95.57 -55.97
C GLN A 122 30.29 -95.37 -54.98
N ASP A 123 30.06 -96.30 -54.05
CA ASP A 123 28.99 -96.20 -53.05
C ASP A 123 29.30 -95.13 -51.99
N HIS A 124 30.55 -95.04 -51.52
CA HIS A 124 30.96 -93.98 -50.57
C HIS A 124 30.97 -92.59 -51.22
N LEU A 125 31.41 -92.49 -52.49
CA LEU A 125 31.29 -91.23 -53.24
C LEU A 125 29.83 -90.81 -53.39
N ARG A 126 28.95 -91.77 -53.68
CA ARG A 126 27.50 -91.54 -53.78
C ARG A 126 26.91 -90.99 -52.49
N GLU A 127 27.28 -91.56 -51.33
CA GLU A 127 26.82 -91.08 -50.03
C GLU A 127 27.25 -89.64 -49.74
N ILE A 128 28.51 -89.27 -50.05
CA ILE A 128 29.00 -87.89 -49.89
C ILE A 128 28.24 -86.91 -50.78
N TYR A 129 28.00 -87.27 -52.05
CA TYR A 129 27.25 -86.42 -52.98
C TYR A 129 25.81 -86.21 -52.53
N ASP A 130 25.16 -87.28 -52.07
CA ASP A 130 23.77 -87.21 -51.62
C ASP A 130 23.66 -86.40 -50.29
N ASP A 131 24.65 -86.49 -49.38
CA ASP A 131 24.76 -85.62 -48.18
C ASP A 131 24.98 -84.15 -48.55
N LEU A 132 25.91 -83.87 -49.48
CA LEU A 132 26.19 -82.50 -49.94
C LEU A 132 24.96 -81.87 -50.61
N ALA A 133 24.24 -82.64 -51.42
CA ALA A 133 23.00 -82.21 -52.06
C ALA A 133 21.93 -81.85 -51.01
N SER A 134 21.77 -82.68 -49.98
CA SER A 134 20.80 -82.42 -48.91
C SER A 134 21.13 -81.14 -48.13
N LYS A 135 22.42 -80.90 -47.84
CA LYS A 135 22.88 -79.68 -47.17
C LYS A 135 22.70 -78.43 -48.02
N PHE A 136 22.92 -78.55 -49.33
CA PHE A 136 22.68 -77.44 -50.25
C PHE A 136 21.20 -77.08 -50.32
N GLN A 137 20.32 -78.07 -50.35
CA GLN A 137 18.87 -77.85 -50.30
C GLN A 137 18.42 -77.19 -49.00
N ASP A 138 18.91 -77.65 -47.83
CA ASP A 138 18.62 -77.01 -46.54
C ASP A 138 19.11 -75.55 -46.48
N LEU A 139 20.28 -75.26 -47.05
CA LEU A 139 20.81 -73.90 -47.14
C LEU A 139 19.93 -73.01 -48.02
N LYS A 140 19.44 -73.55 -49.14
CA LYS A 140 18.53 -72.85 -50.05
C LYS A 140 17.21 -72.52 -49.36
N ASP A 141 16.60 -73.49 -48.67
CA ASP A 141 15.35 -73.30 -47.93
C ASP A 141 15.51 -72.25 -46.81
N LYS A 142 16.65 -72.24 -46.11
CA LYS A 142 16.99 -71.20 -45.12
C LYS A 142 17.14 -69.81 -45.74
N LEU A 143 17.74 -69.72 -46.92
CA LEU A 143 17.92 -68.46 -47.63
C LEU A 143 16.58 -67.90 -48.12
N GLU A 144 15.69 -68.74 -48.64
CA GLU A 144 14.33 -68.36 -49.02
C GLU A 144 13.52 -67.87 -47.81
N ASN A 145 13.62 -68.55 -46.67
CA ASN A 145 12.97 -68.12 -45.42
C ASN A 145 13.51 -66.77 -44.92
N LEU A 146 14.83 -66.58 -44.91
CA LEU A 146 15.45 -65.30 -44.54
C LEU A 146 15.04 -64.16 -45.47
N GLN A 147 14.91 -64.41 -46.78
CA GLN A 147 14.42 -63.42 -47.73
C GLN A 147 12.96 -63.04 -47.44
N LYS A 148 12.12 -64.02 -47.08
CA LYS A 148 10.74 -63.77 -46.70
C LYS A 148 10.64 -62.96 -45.41
N GLU A 149 11.36 -63.35 -44.35
CA GLU A 149 11.41 -62.60 -43.08
C GLU A 149 11.89 -61.17 -43.29
N LYS A 150 12.90 -60.97 -44.16
CA LYS A 150 13.37 -59.64 -44.53
C LYS A 150 12.26 -58.80 -45.17
N GLY A 151 11.52 -59.34 -46.13
CA GLY A 151 10.43 -58.62 -46.79
C GLY A 151 9.26 -58.29 -45.84
N GLU A 152 8.93 -59.20 -44.92
CA GLU A 152 7.95 -58.95 -43.87
C GLU A 152 8.42 -57.84 -42.93
N LEU A 153 9.69 -57.85 -42.52
CA LEU A 153 10.27 -56.82 -41.65
C LEU A 153 10.30 -55.45 -42.34
N GLU A 154 10.67 -55.38 -43.62
CA GLU A 154 10.62 -54.15 -44.43
C GLU A 154 9.21 -53.56 -44.47
N THR A 155 8.19 -54.42 -44.63
CA THR A 155 6.78 -54.02 -44.62
C THR A 155 6.35 -53.48 -43.24
N VAL A 156 6.76 -54.13 -42.16
CA VAL A 156 6.47 -53.67 -40.79
C VAL A 156 7.13 -52.33 -40.49
N ILE A 157 8.37 -52.14 -40.93
CA ILE A 157 9.10 -50.88 -40.76
C ILE A 157 8.40 -49.74 -41.50
N GLU A 158 7.98 -49.96 -42.74
CA GLU A 158 7.28 -48.94 -43.52
C GLU A 158 5.93 -48.57 -42.90
N ASN A 159 5.17 -49.56 -42.42
CA ASN A 159 3.91 -49.30 -41.71
C ASN A 159 4.11 -48.49 -40.42
N ARG A 160 5.13 -48.84 -39.61
CA ARG A 160 5.45 -48.09 -38.39
C ARG A 160 5.91 -46.67 -38.69
N ARG A 161 6.67 -46.47 -39.77
CA ARG A 161 7.09 -45.14 -40.22
C ARG A 161 5.87 -44.28 -40.55
N GLN A 162 4.92 -44.81 -41.31
CA GLN A 162 3.68 -44.10 -41.66
C GLN A 162 2.84 -43.77 -40.42
N GLU A 163 2.73 -44.70 -39.47
CA GLU A 163 2.04 -44.47 -38.20
C GLU A 163 2.70 -43.34 -37.39
N VAL A 164 4.03 -43.33 -37.30
CA VAL A 164 4.79 -42.27 -36.63
C VAL A 164 4.60 -40.92 -37.33
N ASP A 165 4.67 -40.88 -38.65
CA ASP A 165 4.45 -39.64 -39.41
C ASP A 165 3.03 -39.08 -39.19
N GLN A 166 2.03 -39.97 -39.13
CA GLN A 166 0.66 -39.59 -38.81
C GLN A 166 0.53 -39.06 -37.37
N GLN A 167 1.15 -39.72 -36.39
CA GLN A 167 1.14 -39.26 -35.00
C GLN A 167 1.84 -37.90 -34.84
N ILE A 168 2.96 -37.68 -35.54
CA ILE A 168 3.67 -36.39 -35.55
C ILE A 168 2.77 -35.30 -36.13
N SER A 169 2.09 -35.56 -37.24
CA SER A 169 1.16 -34.60 -37.84
C SER A 169 -0.01 -34.26 -36.90
N GLN A 170 -0.58 -35.26 -36.24
CA GLN A 170 -1.64 -35.05 -35.23
C GLN A 170 -1.13 -34.24 -34.04
N TRP A 171 0.07 -34.52 -33.54
CA TRP A 171 0.68 -33.76 -32.44
C TRP A 171 0.96 -32.31 -32.82
N GLN A 172 1.44 -32.05 -34.04
CA GLN A 172 1.65 -30.68 -34.54
C GLN A 172 0.33 -29.90 -34.60
N GLN A 173 -0.75 -30.54 -35.05
CA GLN A 173 -2.07 -29.92 -35.07
C GLN A 173 -2.57 -29.63 -33.64
N GLN A 174 -2.54 -30.63 -32.75
CA GLN A 174 -2.98 -30.48 -31.37
C GLN A 174 -2.19 -29.39 -30.63
N PHE A 175 -0.88 -29.31 -30.87
CA PHE A 175 -0.04 -28.27 -30.30
C PHE A 175 -0.44 -26.88 -30.80
N SER A 176 -0.67 -26.73 -32.11
CA SER A 176 -1.07 -25.46 -32.73
C SER A 176 -2.43 -25.00 -32.20
N ASP A 177 -3.43 -25.89 -32.16
CA ASP A 177 -4.76 -25.60 -31.62
C ASP A 177 -4.71 -25.23 -30.13
N ALA A 178 -3.89 -25.95 -29.35
CA ALA A 178 -3.71 -25.64 -27.93
C ALA A 178 -3.00 -24.31 -27.72
N GLN A 179 -2.05 -23.95 -28.59
CA GLN A 179 -1.33 -22.68 -28.54
C GLN A 179 -2.25 -21.51 -28.89
N GLU A 180 -3.09 -21.66 -29.89
CA GLU A 180 -4.12 -20.68 -30.27
C GLU A 180 -5.09 -20.45 -29.12
N LYS A 181 -5.68 -21.52 -28.57
CA LYS A 181 -6.59 -21.44 -27.41
C LYS A 181 -5.95 -20.80 -26.18
N ARG A 182 -4.68 -21.11 -25.88
CA ARG A 182 -3.96 -20.46 -24.77
C ARG A 182 -3.77 -18.97 -25.03
N SER A 183 -3.45 -18.58 -26.26
CA SER A 183 -3.31 -17.18 -26.65
C SER A 183 -4.64 -16.43 -26.51
N GLU A 184 -5.73 -17.00 -26.99
CA GLU A 184 -7.08 -16.44 -26.85
C GLU A 184 -7.47 -16.27 -25.37
N ASN A 185 -7.39 -17.34 -24.58
CA ASN A 185 -7.69 -17.30 -23.15
C ASN A 185 -6.84 -16.25 -22.40
N TYR A 186 -5.58 -16.08 -22.78
CA TYR A 186 -4.72 -15.06 -22.19
C TYR A 186 -5.15 -13.63 -22.56
N GLN A 187 -5.57 -13.39 -23.81
CA GLN A 187 -6.09 -12.08 -24.22
C GLN A 187 -7.41 -11.77 -23.51
N ASP A 188 -8.30 -12.75 -23.36
CA ASP A 188 -9.57 -12.58 -22.67
C ASP A 188 -9.37 -12.31 -21.17
N TRP A 189 -8.47 -13.06 -20.53
CA TRP A 189 -8.08 -12.81 -19.15
C TRP A 189 -7.47 -11.42 -18.99
N LYS A 190 -6.55 -11.01 -19.88
CA LYS A 190 -5.92 -9.70 -19.85
C LYS A 190 -6.93 -8.56 -20.01
N SER A 191 -7.89 -8.72 -20.93
CA SER A 191 -8.97 -7.77 -21.16
C SER A 191 -9.87 -7.64 -19.93
N SER A 192 -10.23 -8.77 -19.32
CA SER A 192 -11.03 -8.79 -18.09
C SER A 192 -10.28 -8.13 -16.93
N LEU A 193 -8.99 -8.43 -16.76
CA LEU A 193 -8.15 -7.81 -15.75
C LEU A 193 -8.02 -6.29 -15.94
N ASP A 194 -7.81 -5.81 -17.17
CA ASP A 194 -7.75 -4.37 -17.47
C ASP A 194 -9.10 -3.68 -17.17
N LYS A 195 -10.22 -4.35 -17.47
CA LYS A 195 -11.56 -3.85 -17.13
C LYS A 195 -11.76 -3.75 -15.62
N ASP A 196 -11.38 -4.78 -14.87
CA ASP A 196 -11.52 -4.81 -13.41
C ASP A 196 -10.65 -3.76 -12.74
N ILE A 197 -9.36 -3.66 -13.12
CA ILE A 197 -8.43 -2.63 -12.61
C ILE A 197 -8.96 -1.22 -12.91
N ARG A 198 -9.50 -0.98 -14.12
CA ARG A 198 -10.10 0.32 -14.46
C ARG A 198 -11.35 0.60 -13.63
N GLY A 199 -12.19 -0.41 -13.41
CA GLY A 199 -13.37 -0.34 -12.56
C GLY A 199 -13.01 0.06 -11.13
N ASP A 200 -12.12 -0.71 -10.50
CA ASP A 200 -11.63 -0.50 -9.14
C ASP A 200 -10.93 0.85 -9.01
N SER A 201 -10.08 1.23 -9.97
CA SER A 201 -9.40 2.54 -9.95
C SER A 201 -10.40 3.70 -10.05
N LYS A 202 -11.46 3.56 -10.85
CA LYS A 202 -12.51 4.58 -10.97
C LYS A 202 -13.34 4.66 -9.70
N GLN A 203 -13.65 3.52 -9.08
CA GLN A 203 -14.37 3.47 -7.82
C GLN A 203 -13.55 4.08 -6.68
N LEU A 204 -12.28 3.68 -6.53
CA LEU A 204 -11.35 4.26 -5.55
C LEU A 204 -11.22 5.78 -5.72
N LYS A 205 -11.10 6.28 -6.96
CA LYS A 205 -11.09 7.74 -7.22
C LYS A 205 -12.37 8.43 -6.78
N THR A 206 -13.52 7.79 -7.01
CA THR A 206 -14.83 8.35 -6.65
C THR A 206 -15.01 8.36 -5.13
N ASP A 207 -14.66 7.27 -4.46
CA ASP A 207 -14.75 7.14 -3.01
C ASP A 207 -13.79 8.12 -2.32
N THR A 208 -12.54 8.23 -2.80
CA THR A 208 -11.58 9.23 -2.31
C THR A 208 -12.08 10.66 -2.53
N ALA A 209 -12.68 10.96 -3.68
CA ALA A 209 -13.24 12.29 -3.94
C ALA A 209 -14.42 12.60 -3.03
N ASN A 210 -15.26 11.61 -2.73
CA ASN A 210 -16.39 11.75 -1.82
C ASN A 210 -15.92 11.97 -0.37
N GLU A 211 -14.94 11.21 0.11
CA GLU A 211 -14.33 11.41 1.43
C GLU A 211 -13.60 12.75 1.53
N LEU A 212 -12.87 13.16 0.50
CA LEU A 212 -12.22 14.46 0.48
C LEU A 212 -13.25 15.60 0.57
N ASN A 213 -14.37 15.47 -0.15
CA ASN A 213 -15.45 16.45 -0.10
C ASN A 213 -16.17 16.45 1.27
N SER A 214 -16.37 15.30 1.90
CA SER A 214 -16.97 15.24 3.24
C SER A 214 -16.06 15.87 4.28
N ILE A 215 -14.77 15.52 4.28
CA ILE A 215 -13.76 16.11 5.17
C ILE A 215 -13.66 17.62 4.94
N LYS A 216 -13.63 18.08 3.68
CA LYS A 216 -13.61 19.51 3.35
C LYS A 216 -14.85 20.23 3.89
N LYS A 217 -16.03 19.62 3.78
CA LYS A 217 -17.28 20.20 4.29
C LYS A 217 -17.27 20.27 5.82
N GLU A 218 -16.83 19.21 6.49
CA GLU A 218 -16.77 19.13 7.94
C GLU A 218 -15.75 20.13 8.52
N THR A 219 -14.56 20.23 7.92
CA THR A 219 -13.54 21.19 8.30
C THR A 219 -13.97 22.64 8.08
N LEU A 220 -14.62 22.96 6.96
CA LEU A 220 -15.18 24.29 6.73
C LEU A 220 -16.28 24.63 7.74
N SER A 221 -17.15 23.68 8.06
CA SER A 221 -18.18 23.87 9.09
C SER A 221 -17.57 24.11 10.46
N ALA A 222 -16.56 23.33 10.85
CA ALA A 222 -15.86 23.50 12.13
C ALA A 222 -15.11 24.85 12.19
N LEU A 223 -14.53 25.30 11.07
CA LEU A 223 -13.85 26.59 10.98
C LEU A 223 -14.83 27.77 11.12
N ASP A 224 -16.00 27.68 10.47
CA ASP A 224 -17.04 28.71 10.58
C ASP A 224 -17.63 28.77 12.00
N ASP A 225 -17.82 27.61 12.62
CA ASP A 225 -18.28 27.52 14.01
C ASP A 225 -17.23 28.10 14.98
N LEU A 226 -15.95 27.77 14.79
CA LEU A 226 -14.84 28.33 15.56
C LEU A 226 -14.73 29.84 15.38
N LYS A 227 -14.89 30.35 14.15
CA LYS A 227 -14.89 31.79 13.87
C LYS A 227 -16.03 32.49 14.60
N THR A 228 -17.24 31.94 14.53
CA THR A 228 -18.43 32.47 15.21
C THR A 228 -18.22 32.47 16.73
N GLN A 229 -17.69 31.38 17.29
CA GLN A 229 -17.36 31.31 18.72
C GLN A 229 -16.27 32.32 19.11
N SER A 230 -15.25 32.52 18.27
CA SER A 230 -14.19 33.50 18.49
C SER A 230 -14.73 34.93 18.48
N GLU A 231 -15.59 35.28 17.53
CA GLU A 231 -16.24 36.59 17.45
C GLU A 231 -17.13 36.84 18.67
N ASN A 232 -17.89 35.84 19.12
CA ASN A 232 -18.72 35.94 20.32
C ASN A 232 -17.88 36.12 21.60
N LYS A 233 -16.80 35.34 21.76
CA LYS A 233 -15.88 35.51 22.90
C LYS A 233 -15.18 36.87 22.87
N HIS A 234 -14.80 37.36 21.69
CA HIS A 234 -14.20 38.67 21.53
C HIS A 234 -15.17 39.78 21.99
N LYS A 235 -16.44 39.72 21.56
CA LYS A 235 -17.49 40.63 22.04
C LYS A 235 -17.67 40.58 23.55
N GLN A 236 -17.74 39.37 24.14
CA GLN A 236 -17.85 39.21 25.59
C GLN A 236 -16.65 39.82 26.35
N ILE A 237 -15.43 39.65 25.83
CA ILE A 237 -14.23 40.26 26.41
C ILE A 237 -14.29 41.78 26.31
N GLN A 238 -14.74 42.33 25.18
CA GLN A 238 -14.89 43.77 24.99
C GLN A 238 -15.94 44.35 25.95
N GLU A 239 -17.10 43.71 26.08
CA GLU A 239 -18.16 44.11 27.02
C GLU A 239 -17.66 44.06 28.47
N LEU A 240 -16.95 43.00 28.87
CA LEU A 240 -16.32 42.90 30.19
C LEU A 240 -15.27 43.99 30.42
N TYR A 241 -14.45 44.29 29.42
CA TYR A 241 -13.42 45.32 29.50
C TYR A 241 -14.02 46.72 29.62
N GLU A 242 -15.05 47.04 28.84
CA GLU A 242 -15.77 48.32 28.91
C GLU A 242 -16.48 48.47 30.26
N LEU A 243 -17.16 47.43 30.74
CA LEU A 243 -17.82 47.41 32.05
C LEU A 243 -16.81 47.58 33.21
N ALA A 244 -15.67 46.89 33.15
CA ALA A 244 -14.65 46.95 34.19
C ALA A 244 -13.86 48.28 34.19
N SER A 245 -13.60 48.86 33.01
CA SER A 245 -12.72 50.03 32.87
C SER A 245 -13.47 51.36 32.97
N GLY A 246 -14.68 51.45 32.42
CA GLY A 246 -15.45 52.70 32.36
C GLY A 246 -16.15 53.07 33.68
N ASP A 247 -16.79 52.09 34.34
CA ASP A 247 -17.67 52.35 35.49
C ASP A 247 -17.01 52.13 36.86
N SER A 248 -15.98 51.29 36.97
CA SER A 248 -15.43 50.91 38.27
C SER A 248 -14.56 52.00 38.91
N ILE A 249 -13.65 52.62 38.15
CA ILE A 249 -12.73 53.65 38.70
C ILE A 249 -13.42 55.02 38.72
N SER A 250 -13.94 55.53 37.60
CA SER A 250 -14.58 56.86 37.62
C SER A 250 -15.90 56.88 38.40
N GLY A 251 -16.67 55.78 38.40
CA GLY A 251 -17.94 55.69 39.12
C GLY A 251 -17.78 55.75 40.64
N GLY A 252 -16.79 55.05 41.20
CA GLY A 252 -16.49 55.10 42.63
C GLY A 252 -16.11 56.50 43.12
N TYR A 253 -15.17 57.16 42.44
CA TYR A 253 -14.70 58.49 42.85
C TYR A 253 -15.72 59.61 42.60
N THR A 254 -16.58 59.51 41.58
CA THR A 254 -17.70 60.47 41.40
C THR A 254 -18.74 60.34 42.49
N LYS A 255 -19.05 59.10 42.94
CA LYS A 255 -19.97 58.86 44.04
C LYS A 255 -19.40 59.38 45.37
N THR A 256 -18.13 59.11 45.67
CA THR A 256 -17.46 59.65 46.85
C THR A 256 -17.45 61.18 46.83
N ALA A 257 -17.11 61.80 45.70
CA ALA A 257 -17.12 63.27 45.57
C ALA A 257 -18.48 63.89 45.86
N LYS A 258 -19.57 63.25 45.40
CA LYS A 258 -20.93 63.73 45.63
C LYS A 258 -21.32 63.63 47.11
N ASN A 259 -21.00 62.51 47.76
CA ASN A 259 -21.24 62.33 49.18
C ASN A 259 -20.49 63.39 50.02
N GLU A 260 -19.22 63.67 49.70
CA GLU A 260 -18.42 64.69 50.39
C GLU A 260 -18.99 66.11 50.18
N GLU A 261 -19.53 66.41 48.98
CA GLU A 261 -20.20 67.69 48.69
C GLU A 261 -21.51 67.86 49.49
N GLU A 262 -22.28 66.78 49.65
CA GLU A 262 -23.48 66.77 50.49
C GLU A 262 -23.13 66.99 51.96
N GLN A 263 -22.11 66.30 52.50
CA GLN A 263 -21.62 66.49 53.87
C GLN A 263 -21.12 67.92 54.10
N ALA A 264 -20.37 68.48 53.15
CA ALA A 264 -19.94 69.86 53.24
C ALA A 264 -21.11 70.86 53.35
N ASN A 265 -22.20 70.62 52.61
CA ASN A 265 -23.38 71.48 52.67
C ASN A 265 -24.11 71.37 54.01
N LEU A 266 -24.14 70.18 54.61
CA LEU A 266 -24.67 69.98 55.97
C LEU A 266 -23.86 70.80 56.99
N TRP A 267 -22.52 70.69 56.96
CA TRP A 267 -21.65 71.47 57.85
C TRP A 267 -21.77 72.98 57.63
N ARG A 268 -22.01 73.42 56.39
CA ARG A 268 -22.27 74.83 56.07
C ARG A 268 -23.57 75.33 56.70
N TRP A 269 -24.64 74.55 56.57
CA TRP A 269 -25.92 74.88 57.22
C TRP A 269 -25.79 74.90 58.74
N LEU A 270 -25.04 73.96 59.33
CA LEU A 270 -24.78 73.94 60.76
C LEU A 270 -23.99 75.19 61.23
N SER A 271 -22.96 75.58 60.49
CA SER A 271 -22.21 76.82 60.76
C SER A 271 -23.10 78.06 60.67
N LEU A 272 -23.95 78.14 59.65
CA LEU A 272 -24.91 79.24 59.49
C LEU A 272 -25.92 79.29 60.65
N SER A 273 -26.39 78.14 61.12
CA SER A 273 -27.26 78.05 62.31
C SER A 273 -26.57 78.56 63.57
N PHE A 274 -25.28 78.24 63.79
CA PHE A 274 -24.53 78.81 64.91
C PHE A 274 -24.40 80.32 64.81
N VAL A 275 -24.11 80.87 63.62
CA VAL A 275 -24.04 82.32 63.41
C VAL A 275 -25.40 82.97 63.67
N LEU A 276 -26.50 82.42 63.15
CA LEU A 276 -27.84 82.94 63.43
C LEU A 276 -28.19 82.86 64.91
N ALA A 277 -27.81 81.78 65.60
CA ALA A 277 -27.97 81.66 67.05
C ALA A 277 -27.15 82.71 67.81
N THR A 278 -25.92 83.04 67.38
CA THR A 278 -25.14 84.13 67.99
C THR A 278 -25.81 85.48 67.84
N VAL A 279 -26.32 85.79 66.64
CA VAL A 279 -26.99 87.07 66.35
C VAL A 279 -28.29 87.17 67.15
N PHE A 280 -29.09 86.12 67.17
CA PHE A 280 -30.32 86.05 67.94
C PHE A 280 -30.06 86.18 69.46
N TRP A 281 -29.03 85.50 69.97
CA TRP A 281 -28.62 85.61 71.37
C TRP A 281 -28.20 87.03 71.75
N ILE A 282 -27.39 87.69 70.91
CA ILE A 282 -26.97 89.08 71.14
C ILE A 282 -28.18 90.03 71.11
N TYR A 283 -29.13 89.82 70.18
CA TYR A 283 -30.37 90.60 70.11
C TYR A 283 -31.24 90.41 71.36
N SER A 284 -31.46 89.16 71.78
CA SER A 284 -32.23 88.84 72.99
C SER A 284 -31.59 89.42 74.24
N ALA A 285 -30.26 89.33 74.35
CA ALA A 285 -29.53 89.94 75.45
C ALA A 285 -29.72 91.47 75.43
N TYR A 286 -29.61 92.12 74.28
CA TYR A 286 -29.80 93.57 74.14
C TYR A 286 -31.22 94.03 74.52
N ASP A 287 -32.26 93.29 74.13
CA ASP A 287 -33.65 93.62 74.46
C ASP A 287 -33.93 93.51 75.97
N GLU A 288 -33.38 92.48 76.62
CA GLU A 288 -33.45 92.33 78.08
C GLU A 288 -32.72 93.46 78.83
N TYR A 289 -31.59 93.97 78.30
CA TYR A 289 -30.90 95.13 78.87
C TYR A 289 -31.62 96.47 78.64
N ARG A 290 -32.54 96.56 77.67
CA ARG A 290 -33.34 97.78 77.40
C ARG A 290 -34.60 97.86 78.28
N ALA A 291 -35.05 96.76 78.87
CA ALA A 291 -36.35 96.64 79.53
C ALA A 291 -36.39 97.08 81.02
N GLU A 292 -35.30 97.60 81.60
CA GLU A 292 -35.29 98.20 82.95
C GLU A 292 -35.27 99.74 82.87
N SER A 293 -36.47 100.33 82.79
CA SER A 293 -36.79 101.70 83.23
C SER A 293 -38.26 101.72 83.67
N PRO A 294 -38.56 101.95 84.96
CA PRO A 294 -39.80 101.48 85.57
C PRO A 294 -40.99 102.44 85.40
N SER A 295 -42.16 101.85 85.24
CA SER A 295 -43.43 102.51 84.90
C SER A 295 -44.42 102.57 86.08
N GLN A 296 -44.92 103.79 86.37
CA GLN A 296 -46.35 104.19 86.55
C GLN A 296 -47.05 104.26 87.95
N VAL A 297 -47.60 105.48 88.22
CA VAL A 297 -49.01 105.85 88.59
C VAL A 297 -49.48 105.92 90.07
N LYS A 298 -50.23 107.00 90.43
CA LYS A 298 -51.61 106.97 91.01
C LYS A 298 -52.27 108.34 91.32
N VAL A 299 -53.61 108.38 91.24
CA VAL A 299 -54.53 109.53 91.48
C VAL A 299 -55.54 109.21 92.61
N THR A 300 -55.71 110.18 93.54
CA THR A 300 -56.82 110.59 94.47
C THR A 300 -57.47 109.67 95.53
N ALA A 301 -57.53 110.12 96.82
CA ALA A 301 -58.73 110.42 97.66
C ALA A 301 -58.57 110.23 99.21
N THR A 302 -59.45 110.89 99.98
CA THR A 302 -59.32 111.50 101.34
C THR A 302 -59.77 110.68 102.58
N VAL A 303 -58.90 110.63 103.62
CA VAL A 303 -59.02 110.90 105.10
C VAL A 303 -60.20 110.43 106.01
N LYS A 304 -59.89 109.70 107.11
CA LYS A 304 -59.99 110.15 108.53
C LYS A 304 -59.19 109.29 109.56
N GLN A 305 -58.42 110.02 110.40
CA GLN A 305 -57.90 109.77 111.77
C GLN A 305 -56.80 108.73 112.10
N SER A 306 -55.53 109.20 112.07
CA SER A 306 -54.50 109.38 113.14
C SER A 306 -54.34 108.39 114.32
N PRO A 307 -53.16 108.32 115.01
CA PRO A 307 -52.02 109.27 114.98
C PRO A 307 -50.56 108.72 114.92
N ILE A 308 -49.67 109.58 114.38
CA ILE A 308 -48.30 109.96 114.88
C ILE A 308 -47.18 108.88 114.72
N SER A 309 -45.99 109.09 114.10
CA SER A 309 -45.26 110.27 113.58
C SER A 309 -43.97 109.88 112.79
N HIS A 310 -43.60 110.72 111.81
CA HIS A 310 -42.29 111.14 111.23
C HIS A 310 -41.23 110.07 110.83
N THR A 311 -40.99 109.74 109.55
CA THR A 311 -40.24 110.43 108.45
C THR A 311 -38.75 110.72 108.68
N SER A 312 -37.88 109.94 108.01
CA SER A 312 -36.65 110.42 107.33
C SER A 312 -36.15 109.38 106.32
N SER A 313 -35.91 109.85 105.10
CA SER A 313 -35.54 109.17 103.86
C SER A 313 -34.04 108.84 103.75
N THR A 314 -33.72 107.70 103.11
CA THR A 314 -32.40 107.43 102.50
C THR A 314 -32.57 106.65 101.19
N GLU A 315 -32.07 107.23 100.10
CA GLU A 315 -31.94 106.67 98.75
C GLU A 315 -31.11 105.37 98.74
N LYS A 316 -31.47 104.42 97.87
CA LYS A 316 -30.62 103.31 97.46
C LYS A 316 -30.26 103.48 95.98
N VAL A 317 -28.95 103.54 95.73
CA VAL A 317 -28.31 103.52 94.42
C VAL A 317 -28.37 102.11 93.83
N GLU A 318 -28.80 101.97 92.58
CA GLU A 318 -28.80 100.70 91.81
C GLU A 318 -27.37 100.29 91.42
N GLY A 319 -27.02 99.00 91.64
CA GLY A 319 -25.68 98.46 91.40
C GLY A 319 -25.53 97.73 90.06
N PHE A 320 -24.38 97.92 89.41
CA PHE A 320 -23.97 97.33 88.13
C PHE A 320 -23.80 95.78 88.19
N ASN A 321 -24.49 95.02 87.32
CA ASN A 321 -24.54 93.55 87.34
C ASN A 321 -23.45 92.88 86.44
N TRP A 322 -22.20 92.75 86.92
CA TRP A 322 -21.07 92.14 86.17
C TRP A 322 -21.28 90.67 85.74
N SER A 323 -22.07 89.88 86.50
CA SER A 323 -22.28 88.45 86.25
C SER A 323 -22.98 88.18 84.90
N LYS A 324 -24.01 88.97 84.55
CA LYS A 324 -24.76 88.79 83.30
C LYS A 324 -23.91 89.06 82.05
N TYR A 325 -22.99 90.03 82.11
CA TYR A 325 -22.08 90.36 81.02
C TYR A 325 -21.00 89.29 80.77
N LEU A 326 -20.49 88.67 81.82
CA LEU A 326 -19.51 87.58 81.68
C LEU A 326 -20.11 86.32 81.08
N LEU A 327 -21.34 85.96 81.47
CA LEU A 327 -22.04 84.79 80.92
C LEU A 327 -22.37 85.00 79.44
N THR A 328 -22.86 86.18 79.07
CA THR A 328 -23.15 86.52 77.66
C THR A 328 -21.88 86.52 76.80
N PHE A 329 -20.75 87.03 77.30
CA PHE A 329 -19.45 86.97 76.60
C PHE A 329 -18.91 85.54 76.45
N SER A 330 -19.04 84.70 77.48
CA SER A 330 -18.61 83.30 77.40
C SER A 330 -19.45 82.49 76.42
N LEU A 331 -20.77 82.70 76.40
CA LEU A 331 -21.67 81.94 75.52
C LEU A 331 -21.50 82.35 74.05
N THR A 332 -21.30 83.64 73.76
CA THR A 332 -20.97 84.10 72.40
C THR A 332 -19.64 83.54 71.92
N GLY A 333 -18.63 83.47 72.79
CA GLY A 333 -17.33 82.84 72.48
C GLY A 333 -17.46 81.38 72.06
N VAL A 334 -18.23 80.57 72.79
CA VAL A 334 -18.46 79.15 72.46
C VAL A 334 -19.22 78.98 71.15
N LEU A 335 -20.27 79.78 70.92
CA LEU A 335 -21.06 79.70 69.70
C LEU A 335 -20.27 80.13 68.45
N LEU A 336 -19.44 81.18 68.56
CA LEU A 336 -18.53 81.60 67.48
C LEU A 336 -17.44 80.55 67.20
N PHE A 337 -16.89 79.93 68.25
CA PHE A 337 -15.94 78.84 68.10
C PHE A 337 -16.58 77.64 67.36
N GLY A 338 -17.82 77.28 67.73
CA GLY A 338 -18.59 76.25 67.03
C GLY A 338 -18.87 76.59 65.56
N ALA A 339 -19.23 77.85 65.27
CA ALA A 339 -19.41 78.32 63.90
C ALA A 339 -18.12 78.22 63.07
N GLY A 340 -16.97 78.58 63.65
CA GLY A 340 -15.66 78.51 63.01
C GLY A 340 -15.22 77.07 62.72
N TYR A 341 -15.35 76.16 63.70
CA TYR A 341 -14.97 74.76 63.53
C TYR A 341 -15.82 74.06 62.45
N THR A 342 -17.13 74.28 62.45
CA THR A 342 -18.05 73.70 61.45
C THR A 342 -17.81 74.28 60.04
N ALA A 343 -17.47 75.57 59.93
CA ALA A 343 -17.05 76.17 58.66
C ALA A 343 -15.74 75.57 58.14
N GLN A 344 -14.76 75.32 59.02
CA GLN A 344 -13.51 74.66 58.66
C GLN A 344 -13.75 73.22 58.18
N GLN A 345 -14.61 72.44 58.87
CA GLN A 345 -14.97 71.09 58.45
C GLN A 345 -15.71 71.07 57.11
N SER A 346 -16.65 71.99 56.89
CA SER A 346 -17.29 72.17 55.59
C SER A 346 -16.26 72.42 54.48
N SER A 347 -15.26 73.26 54.75
CA SER A 347 -14.20 73.59 53.80
C SER A 347 -13.33 72.37 53.47
N LYS A 348 -13.01 71.56 54.49
CA LYS A 348 -12.25 70.31 54.33
C LYS A 348 -13.01 69.30 53.44
N HIS A 349 -14.28 69.05 53.72
CA HIS A 349 -15.11 68.17 52.89
C HIS A 349 -15.25 68.68 51.45
N ARG A 350 -15.32 70.01 51.23
CA ARG A 350 -15.30 70.60 49.87
C ARG A 350 -13.98 70.38 49.15
N GLU A 351 -12.87 70.43 49.86
CA GLU A 351 -11.55 70.17 49.29
C GLU A 351 -11.42 68.71 48.86
N GLU A 352 -11.85 67.78 49.71
CA GLU A 352 -11.88 66.35 49.42
C GLU A 352 -12.82 66.01 48.25
N ALA A 353 -14.01 66.62 48.21
CA ALA A 353 -14.95 66.51 47.09
C ALA A 353 -14.36 67.02 45.76
N ARG A 354 -13.68 68.18 45.79
CA ARG A 354 -13.03 68.73 44.59
C ARG A 354 -11.88 67.83 44.12
N ARG A 355 -11.09 67.29 45.05
CA ARG A 355 -9.96 66.41 44.75
C ARG A 355 -10.43 65.11 44.09
N THR A 356 -11.41 64.45 44.69
CA THR A 356 -12.01 63.21 44.16
C THR A 356 -12.72 63.43 42.83
N ARG A 357 -13.46 64.54 42.67
CA ARG A 357 -14.10 64.90 41.40
C ARG A 357 -13.09 65.19 40.30
N ARG A 358 -12.00 65.91 40.60
CA ARG A 358 -10.91 66.16 39.65
C ARG A 358 -10.25 64.87 39.21
N PHE A 359 -9.98 63.97 40.16
CA PHE A 359 -9.41 62.66 39.85
C PHE A 359 -10.35 61.85 38.94
N ALA A 360 -11.65 61.77 39.26
CA ALA A 360 -12.61 61.07 38.44
C ALA A 360 -12.71 61.64 37.01
N LEU A 361 -12.71 62.97 36.87
CA LEU A 361 -12.70 63.62 35.56
C LEU A 361 -11.40 63.36 34.80
N GLN A 362 -10.25 63.35 35.47
CA GLN A 362 -8.96 63.04 34.85
C GLN A 362 -8.91 61.59 34.34
N VAL A 363 -9.41 60.64 35.13
CA VAL A 363 -9.51 59.23 34.71
C VAL A 363 -10.47 59.09 33.53
N LYS A 364 -11.66 59.71 33.61
CA LYS A 364 -12.67 59.63 32.54
C LYS A 364 -12.23 60.32 31.25
N ALA A 365 -11.44 61.38 31.35
CA ALA A 365 -10.92 62.10 30.19
C ALA A 365 -9.70 61.40 29.57
N LEU A 366 -9.01 60.51 30.29
CA LEU A 366 -7.75 59.93 29.84
C LEU A 366 -7.88 59.21 28.49
N ASP A 367 -8.84 58.30 28.35
CA ASP A 367 -9.03 57.51 27.13
C ASP A 367 -9.35 58.39 25.90
N PRO A 368 -10.28 59.38 25.97
CA PRO A 368 -10.47 60.33 24.88
C PRO A 368 -9.21 61.11 24.47
N TYR A 369 -8.38 61.54 25.43
CA TYR A 369 -7.21 62.39 25.15
C TYR A 369 -6.04 61.65 24.49
N ILE A 370 -5.89 60.35 24.74
CA ILE A 370 -4.79 59.56 24.17
C ILE A 370 -5.22 58.78 22.92
N SER A 371 -6.51 58.76 22.60
CA SER A 371 -7.07 58.01 21.46
C SER A 371 -6.49 58.39 20.09
N SER A 372 -5.96 59.61 19.94
CA SER A 372 -5.35 60.12 18.70
C SER A 372 -3.86 59.79 18.54
N LEU A 373 -3.21 59.20 19.55
CA LEU A 373 -1.79 58.86 19.54
C LEU A 373 -1.56 57.43 19.02
N ASP A 374 -0.32 57.07 18.67
CA ASP A 374 0.03 55.70 18.29
C ASP A 374 -0.04 54.74 19.50
N PHE A 375 -0.26 53.45 19.24
CA PHE A 375 -0.52 52.45 20.27
C PHE A 375 0.63 52.30 21.30
N GLN A 376 1.88 52.49 20.84
CA GLN A 376 3.05 52.44 21.73
C GLN A 376 3.06 53.59 22.74
N ASP A 377 2.80 54.82 22.30
CA ASP A 377 2.76 56.02 23.15
C ASP A 377 1.59 55.98 24.14
N GLN A 378 0.42 55.49 23.70
CA GLN A 378 -0.73 55.28 24.58
C GLN A 378 -0.39 54.35 25.75
N THR A 379 0.35 53.27 25.47
CA THR A 379 0.74 52.27 26.47
C THR A 379 1.76 52.83 27.47
N GLU A 380 2.73 53.61 26.98
CA GLU A 380 3.71 54.27 27.85
C GLU A 380 3.06 55.29 28.78
N ILE A 381 2.13 56.11 28.27
CA ILE A 381 1.40 57.10 29.06
C ILE A 381 0.53 56.41 30.12
N LYS A 382 -0.20 55.35 29.76
CA LYS A 382 -0.99 54.56 30.72
C LYS A 382 -0.09 53.98 31.82
N LYS A 383 1.09 53.43 31.48
CA LYS A 383 2.04 52.89 32.47
C LYS A 383 2.51 53.95 33.47
N LYS A 384 2.97 55.12 33.00
CA LYS A 384 3.44 56.21 33.87
C LYS A 384 2.33 56.76 34.78
N LEU A 385 1.10 56.83 34.27
CA LEU A 385 -0.05 57.32 35.04
C LEU A 385 -0.53 56.32 36.08
N THR A 386 -0.57 55.03 35.74
CA THR A 386 -0.91 53.97 36.70
C THR A 386 0.08 53.96 37.87
N GLU A 387 1.38 54.05 37.58
CA GLU A 387 2.40 54.15 38.64
C GLU A 387 2.14 55.36 39.56
N LYS A 388 1.87 56.53 38.98
CA LYS A 388 1.60 57.75 39.75
C LYS A 388 0.29 57.71 40.55
N PHE A 389 -0.77 57.10 40.02
CA PHE A 389 -2.09 57.08 40.65
C PHE A 389 -2.22 56.00 41.73
N PHE A 390 -1.47 54.89 41.63
CA PHE A 390 -1.60 53.74 42.53
C PHE A 390 -0.43 53.57 43.52
N ASN A 391 0.73 54.23 43.36
CA ASN A 391 1.81 54.23 44.38
C ASN A 391 1.46 54.98 45.69
N GLY A 392 0.25 55.55 45.81
CA GLY A 392 -0.20 56.29 46.99
C GLY A 392 -0.84 55.45 48.10
N VAL A 393 -0.83 54.11 48.01
CA VAL A 393 -1.47 53.20 48.98
C VAL A 393 -0.44 52.53 49.92
N ASP A 394 0.79 53.02 49.97
CA ASP A 394 1.74 52.62 51.00
C ASP A 394 1.53 53.45 52.27
N HIS A 395 0.73 52.91 53.19
CA HIS A 395 0.83 53.23 54.61
C HIS A 395 2.22 52.81 55.11
N THR A 396 3.25 53.63 54.93
CA THR A 396 4.51 53.64 55.69
C THR A 396 5.49 54.66 55.11
N ALA A 397 5.22 55.94 55.31
CA ALA A 397 6.26 56.97 55.25
C ALA A 397 5.98 58.02 56.35
N PRO A 398 6.93 58.30 57.26
CA PRO A 398 6.72 59.27 58.34
C PRO A 398 6.53 60.67 57.76
N LEU A 399 5.52 61.38 58.27
CA LEU A 399 5.26 62.78 57.99
C LEU A 399 6.51 63.64 58.26
N PRO A 400 6.79 64.69 57.47
CA PRO A 400 7.74 65.71 57.87
C PRO A 400 7.14 66.51 59.04
N ASP A 401 7.76 66.39 60.22
CA ASP A 401 7.49 67.24 61.38
C ASP A 401 7.65 68.70 61.00
N THR A 402 6.61 69.51 61.28
CA THR A 402 6.56 70.97 61.48
C THR A 402 5.14 71.41 61.08
N THR A 403 4.28 71.99 61.90
CA THR A 403 4.41 72.72 63.16
C THR A 403 3.12 72.49 63.96
N SER A 404 3.14 71.57 64.92
CA SER A 404 2.14 71.53 66.00
C SER A 404 2.77 72.15 67.24
N ILE A 405 2.06 73.11 67.82
CA ILE A 405 2.49 73.88 68.99
C ILE A 405 2.81 72.90 70.12
N SER A 406 4.07 72.90 70.60
CA SER A 406 4.52 71.93 71.59
C SER A 406 3.64 71.98 72.86
N PRO A 407 3.36 70.85 73.53
CA PRO A 407 2.60 70.82 74.77
C PRO A 407 3.24 71.67 75.88
N LYS A 408 4.56 71.95 75.77
CA LYS A 408 5.28 72.91 76.63
C LYS A 408 4.79 74.35 76.44
N VAL A 409 4.54 74.79 75.20
CA VAL A 409 4.01 76.12 74.88
C VAL A 409 2.52 76.23 75.27
N ALA A 410 1.74 75.16 75.10
CA ALA A 410 0.37 75.10 75.59
C ALA A 410 0.31 75.18 77.14
N SER A 411 1.23 74.50 77.84
CA SER A 411 1.32 74.58 79.31
C SER A 411 1.77 75.97 79.79
N GLN A 412 2.68 76.64 79.08
CA GLN A 412 3.11 78.00 79.39
C GLN A 412 2.03 79.05 79.12
N LEU A 413 1.20 78.87 78.09
CA LEU A 413 0.02 79.70 77.84
C LEU A 413 -1.05 79.53 78.91
N VAL A 414 -1.32 78.30 79.35
CA VAL A 414 -2.25 78.04 80.47
C VAL A 414 -1.72 78.63 81.77
N GLN A 415 -0.41 78.55 82.01
CA GLN A 415 0.22 79.12 83.21
C GLN A 415 0.22 80.65 83.19
N ALA A 416 0.50 81.29 82.04
CA ALA A 416 0.39 82.74 81.87
C ALA A 416 -1.05 83.25 82.02
N LEU A 417 -2.05 82.50 81.52
CA LEU A 417 -3.47 82.83 81.73
C LEU A 417 -3.91 82.63 83.18
N THR A 418 -3.32 81.66 83.88
CA THR A 418 -3.59 81.42 85.32
C THR A 418 -2.95 82.49 86.21
N ASP A 419 -1.78 83.00 85.83
CA ASP A 419 -1.09 84.09 86.55
C ASP A 419 -1.80 85.44 86.35
N ILE A 420 -2.35 85.71 85.16
CA ILE A 420 -3.21 86.88 84.89
C ILE A 420 -4.54 86.78 85.68
N ALA A 421 -5.09 85.58 85.87
CA ALA A 421 -6.30 85.36 86.66
C ALA A 421 -6.07 85.38 88.19
N LYS A 422 -4.81 85.30 88.66
CA LYS A 422 -4.44 85.31 90.09
C LYS A 422 -3.89 86.65 90.60
N GLY A 423 -3.91 87.70 89.78
CA GLY A 423 -3.82 89.08 90.24
C GLY A 423 -2.52 89.45 90.94
N LYS A 424 -1.46 89.64 90.15
CA LYS A 424 -0.46 90.69 90.34
C LYS A 424 -0.12 91.34 89.02
#